data_AF-A0A4R5IFR1-F1
#
_entry.id   AF-A0A4R5IFR1-F1
#
_cell.length_a   1.000
_cell.length_b   1.000
_cell.length_c   1.000
_cell.angle_alpha   90.00
_cell.angle_beta   90.00
_cell.angle_gamma   90.00
#
_symmetry.space_group_name_H-M   'P 1'
#
loop_
_entity.id
_entity.type
_entity.pdbx_description
1 polymer ?
#
loop_
_entity_poly.entity_id
_entity_poly.type
_entity_poly.pdbx_seq_one_letter_code
_entity_poly.pdbx_strand_id
1 'polypeptide(L)'
;MKITETYNGIANLLGIPLAEMGTHPQMWLQPGVFAQLRLKNSEPEMTWSLTEDGSDGAPTFQGVATVDADAAEVEFRDEESHTNFLQFCEAVRLLGATQW
;
A
#
# COMPACT_ATOMS: atom_id res chain seq x y z
N MET A 1 -7.79 -16.45 9.39
CA MET A 1 -7.08 -17.09 8.26
C MET A 1 -5.96 -16.14 7.88
N LYS A 2 -4.72 -16.60 7.75
CA LYS A 2 -3.63 -15.76 7.21
C LYS A 2 -3.84 -15.63 5.70
N ILE A 3 -3.73 -14.42 5.18
CA ILE A 3 -3.83 -14.13 3.74
C ILE A 3 -2.46 -13.64 3.30
N THR A 4 -1.97 -14.16 2.17
CA THR A 4 -0.63 -13.85 1.67
C THR A 4 -0.72 -13.35 0.24
N GLU A 5 0.03 -12.30 -0.07
CA GLU A 5 0.22 -11.78 -1.42
C GLU A 5 1.69 -11.84 -1.81
N THR A 6 1.98 -12.11 -3.07
CA THR A 6 3.36 -12.05 -3.58
C THR A 6 3.75 -10.60 -3.87
N TYR A 7 5.04 -10.29 -3.91
CA TYR A 7 5.51 -8.97 -4.35
C TYR A 7 5.01 -8.62 -5.76
N ASN A 8 4.92 -9.60 -6.65
CA ASN A 8 4.33 -9.39 -7.97
C ASN A 8 2.84 -9.03 -7.87
N GLY A 9 2.10 -9.67 -6.97
CA GLY A 9 0.70 -9.34 -6.68
C GLY A 9 0.55 -7.90 -6.18
N ILE A 10 1.33 -7.53 -5.17
CA ILE A 10 1.34 -6.17 -4.61
C ILE A 10 1.70 -5.12 -5.69
N ALA A 11 2.73 -5.37 -6.50
CA ALA A 11 3.12 -4.47 -7.59
C ALA A 11 1.98 -4.25 -8.60
N ASN A 12 1.31 -5.33 -8.99
CA ASN A 12 0.18 -5.28 -9.92
C ASN A 12 -1.02 -4.52 -9.33
N LEU A 13 -1.31 -4.70 -8.04
CA LEU A 13 -2.39 -3.99 -7.35
C LEU A 13 -2.14 -2.48 -7.29
N LEU A 14 -0.89 -2.08 -7.06
CA LEU A 14 -0.47 -0.67 -7.04
C LEU A 14 -0.27 -0.07 -8.44
N GLY A 15 -0.21 -0.91 -9.47
CA GLY A 15 0.07 -0.48 -10.84
C GLY A 15 1.51 0.03 -11.04
N ILE A 16 2.47 -0.47 -10.24
CA ILE A 16 3.89 -0.09 -10.33
C ILE A 16 4.72 -1.24 -10.92
N PRO A 17 5.87 -0.96 -11.56
CA PRO A 17 6.80 -2.01 -11.99
C PRO A 17 7.30 -2.84 -10.80
N LEU A 18 7.43 -4.16 -10.97
CA LEU A 18 8.00 -5.05 -9.94
C LEU A 18 9.43 -4.61 -9.51
N ALA A 19 10.19 -3.99 -10.41
CA ALA A 19 11.52 -3.46 -10.08
C ALA A 19 11.49 -2.30 -9.06
N GLU A 20 10.33 -1.65 -8.88
CA GLU A 20 10.10 -0.61 -7.88
C GLU A 20 9.57 -1.18 -6.57
N MET A 21 9.34 -2.50 -6.47
CA MET A 21 9.08 -3.17 -5.20
C MET A 21 10.33 -3.13 -4.32
N GLY A 22 10.14 -2.90 -3.02
CA GLY A 22 11.26 -2.63 -2.12
C GLY A 22 11.57 -1.14 -1.95
N THR A 23 10.80 -0.25 -2.59
CA THR A 23 10.96 1.22 -2.49
C THR A 23 9.88 1.87 -1.61
N HIS A 24 9.92 3.20 -1.50
CA HIS A 24 8.91 4.02 -0.82
C HIS A 24 8.10 4.82 -1.84
N PRO A 25 7.15 4.20 -2.54
CA PRO A 25 6.22 4.97 -3.36
C PRO A 25 5.45 5.96 -2.47
N GLN A 26 5.58 7.23 -2.79
CA GLN A 26 4.84 8.33 -2.21
C GLN A 26 4.24 9.14 -3.35
N MET A 27 2.97 9.49 -3.24
CA MET A 27 2.32 10.27 -4.28
C MET A 27 1.22 11.16 -3.71
N TRP A 28 1.17 12.37 -4.24
CA TRP A 28 -0.01 13.22 -4.13
C TRP A 28 -1.00 12.74 -5.17
N LEU A 29 -2.20 12.35 -4.73
CA LEU A 29 -3.24 11.81 -5.60
C LEU A 29 -4.14 12.93 -6.14
N GLN A 30 -4.48 13.89 -5.29
CA GLN A 30 -5.27 15.08 -5.60
C GLN A 30 -4.85 16.21 -4.65
N PRO A 31 -5.28 17.48 -4.86
CA PRO A 31 -5.04 18.54 -3.88
C PRO A 31 -5.53 18.11 -2.49
N GLY A 32 -4.61 18.05 -1.54
CA GLY A 32 -4.89 17.60 -0.17
C GLY A 32 -5.02 16.10 0.02
N VAL A 33 -4.75 15.24 -0.97
CA VAL A 33 -4.78 13.77 -0.75
C VAL A 33 -3.39 13.19 -1.00
N PHE A 34 -2.81 12.58 0.03
CA PHE A 34 -1.48 12.01 0.02
C PHE A 34 -1.52 10.52 0.33
N ALA A 35 -0.87 9.71 -0.50
CA ALA A 35 -0.71 8.27 -0.28
C ALA A 35 0.77 7.91 -0.13
N GLN A 36 1.04 6.99 0.80
CA GLN A 36 2.36 6.43 1.05
C GLN A 36 2.25 4.92 1.20
N LEU A 37 3.16 4.20 0.55
CA LEU A 37 3.42 2.81 0.84
C LEU A 37 4.91 2.62 1.06
N ARG A 38 5.24 1.84 2.09
CA ARG A 38 6.60 1.50 2.48
C ARG A 38 6.69 0.00 2.52
N LEU A 39 7.48 -0.53 1.60
CA LEU A 39 7.88 -1.92 1.60
C LEU A 39 9.37 -1.91 1.34
N LYS A 40 10.20 -2.11 2.37
CA LYS A 40 11.65 -2.28 2.17
C LYS A 40 11.99 -3.75 2.32
N ASN A 41 12.79 -4.30 1.42
CA ASN A 41 13.29 -5.68 1.55
C ASN A 41 14.13 -5.90 2.81
N SER A 42 14.67 -4.82 3.39
CA SER A 42 15.43 -4.83 4.64
C SER A 42 14.56 -4.73 5.90
N GLU A 43 13.25 -4.49 5.76
CA GLU A 43 12.33 -4.31 6.88
C GLU A 43 11.33 -5.46 6.93
N PRO A 44 10.97 -5.94 8.13
CA PRO A 44 10.06 -7.07 8.28
C PRO A 44 8.59 -6.70 8.04
N GLU A 45 8.31 -5.44 7.70
CA GLU A 45 6.96 -4.90 7.64
C GLU A 45 6.75 -4.04 6.40
N MET A 46 5.55 -4.18 5.84
CA MET A 46 4.98 -3.28 4.86
C MET A 46 4.00 -2.37 5.58
N THR A 47 4.07 -1.07 5.35
CA THR A 47 3.07 -0.12 5.83
C THR A 47 2.44 0.65 4.68
N TRP A 48 1.16 0.96 4.79
CA TRP A 48 0.47 1.84 3.84
C TRP A 48 -0.35 2.87 4.59
N SER A 49 -0.50 4.05 3.99
CA SER A 49 -1.42 5.08 4.46
C SER A 49 -1.93 5.96 3.34
N LEU A 50 -3.15 6.45 3.48
CA LEU A 50 -3.73 7.51 2.67
C LEU A 50 -4.30 8.56 3.63
N THR A 51 -3.86 9.80 3.48
CA THR A 51 -4.24 10.92 4.33
C THR A 51 -4.86 12.03 3.50
N GLU A 52 -5.90 12.65 4.03
CA GLU A 52 -6.56 13.81 3.44
C GLU A 52 -6.33 15.05 4.30
N ASP A 53 -5.93 16.17 3.71
CA ASP A 53 -5.77 17.46 4.35
C ASP A 53 -7.12 17.89 4.95
N GLY A 54 -7.12 18.16 6.25
CA GLY A 54 -8.34 18.50 6.99
C GLY A 54 -8.98 17.31 7.70
N SER A 55 -8.50 16.07 7.49
CA SER A 55 -8.55 15.11 8.58
C SER A 55 -7.62 15.62 9.69
N ASP A 56 -7.95 15.44 10.97
CA ASP A 56 -7.11 15.89 12.11
C ASP A 56 -5.77 15.12 12.21
N GLY A 57 -5.12 14.82 11.08
CA GLY A 57 -3.96 13.94 10.94
C GLY A 57 -4.31 12.45 10.88
N ALA A 58 -5.59 12.08 10.90
CA ALA A 58 -6.03 10.69 10.86
C ALA A 58 -6.08 10.19 9.40
N PRO A 59 -5.30 9.16 9.03
CA PRO A 59 -5.35 8.61 7.68
C PRO A 59 -6.67 7.87 7.43
N THR A 60 -7.28 8.10 6.26
CA THR A 60 -8.48 7.42 5.76
C THR A 60 -8.25 5.92 5.64
N PHE A 61 -7.04 5.52 5.19
CA PHE A 61 -6.58 4.14 5.18
C PHE A 61 -5.23 4.07 5.88
N GLN A 62 -5.03 3.11 6.77
CA GLN A 62 -3.71 2.76 7.28
C GLN A 62 -3.64 1.29 7.63
N GLY A 63 -2.46 0.69 7.46
CA GLY A 63 -2.23 -0.64 7.94
C GLY A 63 -0.78 -1.09 7.87
N VAL A 64 -0.56 -2.26 8.44
CA VAL A 64 0.73 -2.94 8.50
C VAL A 64 0.52 -4.41 8.12
N ALA A 65 1.42 -4.94 7.31
CA ALA A 65 1.50 -6.36 6.99
C ALA A 65 2.94 -6.84 7.20
N THR A 66 3.11 -8.13 7.49
CA THR A 66 4.44 -8.73 7.67
C THR A 66 5.05 -9.06 6.32
N VAL A 67 6.35 -8.94 6.19
CA VAL A 67 7.11 -9.20 4.96
C VAL A 67 7.99 -10.41 5.17
N ASP A 68 7.83 -11.40 4.30
CA ASP A 68 8.81 -12.47 4.10
C ASP A 68 9.63 -12.13 2.85
N ALA A 69 10.80 -11.53 3.07
CA ALA A 69 11.68 -11.12 1.98
C ALA A 69 12.33 -12.32 1.27
N ASP A 70 12.49 -13.47 1.95
CA ASP A 70 13.09 -14.67 1.38
C ASP A 70 12.10 -15.36 0.42
N ALA A 71 10.82 -15.39 0.79
CA ALA A 71 9.73 -15.88 -0.06
C ALA A 71 9.21 -14.83 -1.07
N ALA A 72 9.60 -13.56 -0.90
CA ALA A 72 9.05 -12.40 -1.63
C ALA A 72 7.51 -12.28 -1.48
N GLU A 73 7.05 -12.43 -0.25
CA GLU A 73 5.63 -12.45 0.15
C GLU A 73 5.32 -11.42 1.23
N VAL A 74 4.05 -11.00 1.26
CA VAL A 74 3.47 -10.12 2.27
C VAL A 74 2.31 -10.85 2.93
N GLU A 75 2.40 -11.03 4.23
CA GLU A 75 1.37 -11.67 5.06
C GLU A 75 0.48 -10.62 5.75
N PHE A 76 -0.82 -10.68 5.46
CA PHE A 76 -1.84 -9.92 6.16
C PHE A 76 -2.30 -10.70 7.39
N ARG A 77 -2.50 -9.96 8.49
CA ARG A 77 -2.94 -10.51 9.77
C ARG A 77 -4.28 -11.24 9.65
N ASP A 78 -5.22 -10.65 8.91
CA ASP A 78 -6.59 -11.11 8.74
C ASP A 78 -7.22 -10.53 7.46
N GLU A 79 -8.47 -10.93 7.20
CA GLU A 79 -9.27 -10.49 6.05
C GLU A 79 -9.59 -9.00 6.07
N GLU A 80 -9.72 -8.39 7.26
CA GLU A 80 -9.97 -6.97 7.41
C GLU A 80 -8.75 -6.14 6.95
N SER A 81 -7.56 -6.54 7.40
CA SER A 81 -6.30 -5.92 6.96
C SER A 81 -6.07 -6.04 5.45
N HIS A 82 -6.35 -7.21 4.88
CA HIS A 82 -6.24 -7.42 3.42
C HIS A 82 -7.27 -6.58 2.65
N THR A 83 -8.53 -6.56 3.11
CA THR A 83 -9.58 -5.73 2.49
C THR A 83 -9.23 -4.24 2.56
N ASN A 84 -8.72 -3.77 3.70
CA ASN A 84 -8.26 -2.39 3.86
C ASN A 84 -7.15 -2.04 2.86
N PHE A 85 -6.20 -2.96 2.65
CA PHE A 85 -5.12 -2.78 1.67
C PHE A 85 -5.63 -2.74 0.23
N LEU A 86 -6.60 -3.60 -0.14
CA LEU A 86 -7.20 -3.57 -1.47
C LEU A 86 -7.95 -2.25 -1.73
N GLN A 87 -8.69 -1.75 -0.73
CA GLN A 87 -9.36 -0.44 -0.81
C GLN A 87 -8.36 0.71 -0.95
N PHE A 88 -7.22 0.64 -0.24
CA PHE A 88 -6.12 1.59 -0.43
C PHE A 88 -5.59 1.57 -1.87
N CYS A 89 -5.30 0.39 -2.43
CA CYS A 89 -4.81 0.25 -3.80
C CYS A 89 -5.83 0.79 -4.82
N GLU A 90 -7.10 0.49 -4.62
CA GLU A 90 -8.18 1.01 -5.48
C GLU A 90 -8.28 2.53 -5.40
N ALA A 91 -8.22 3.13 -4.20
CA ALA A 91 -8.23 4.57 -4.01
C ALA A 91 -7.04 5.24 -4.71
N VAL A 92 -5.83 4.70 -4.54
CA VAL A 92 -4.62 5.15 -5.24
C VAL A 92 -4.82 5.13 -6.76
N ARG A 93 -5.36 4.04 -7.30
CA ARG A 93 -5.61 3.88 -8.74
C ARG A 93 -6.65 4.88 -9.26
N LEU A 94 -7.78 5.03 -8.57
CA LEU A 94 -8.87 5.91 -9.00
C LEU A 94 -8.48 7.39 -8.91
N LEU A 95 -7.84 7.80 -7.82
CA LEU A 95 -7.47 9.19 -7.58
C LEU A 95 -6.21 9.56 -8.38
N GLY A 96 -5.23 8.66 -8.51
CA GLY A 96 -4.04 8.88 -9.35
C GLY A 96 -4.36 9.02 -10.84
N ALA A 97 -5.36 8.30 -11.34
CA ALA A 97 -5.79 8.39 -12.74
C ALA A 97 -6.45 9.74 -13.09
N THR A 98 -6.94 10.50 -12.10
CA THR A 98 -7.55 11.82 -12.35
C THR A 98 -6.55 12.95 -12.61
N GLN A 99 -5.24 12.68 -12.58
CA GLN A 99 -4.19 13.66 -12.88
C GLN A 99 -3.82 13.76 -14.38
N TRP A 100 -4.47 12.98 -15.25
CA TRP A 100 -4.18 12.91 -16.69
C TRP A 100 -5.25 13.61 -17.53
#